data_AF-A0A1V0Q293-F1
#
_entry.id   AF-A0A1V0Q293-F1
#
_cell.length_a   1.000
_cell.length_b   1.000
_cell.length_c   1.000
_cell.angle_alpha   90.00
_cell.angle_beta   90.00
_cell.angle_gamma   90.00
#
_symmetry.space_group_name_H-M   'P 1'
#
loop_
_entity.id
_entity.type
_entity.pdbx_description
1 polymer ?
#
loop_
_entity_poly.entity_id
_entity_poly.type
_entity_poly.pdbx_seq_one_letter_code
_entity_poly.pdbx_strand_id
1 'polypeptide(L)' 'MNADRFYIDGAWVEPMGRDTMPITDPAEDSEIGTVTLGTAGMSIAR' A
#
# COMPACT_ATOMS: atom_id res chain seq x y z
N MET A 1 3.04 -3.74 10.34
CA MET A 1 2.02 -3.40 9.34
C MET A 1 2.56 -3.80 7.98
N ASN A 2 1.76 -4.48 7.17
CA ASN A 2 2.16 -4.94 5.82
C ASN A 2 1.39 -4.15 4.75
N ALA A 3 1.31 -2.83 4.91
CA ALA A 3 0.59 -1.92 4.01
C ALA A 3 1.50 -1.32 2.92
N ASP A 4 2.70 -1.87 2.78
CA ASP A 4 3.74 -1.47 1.84
C ASP A 4 3.72 -2.27 0.53
N ARG A 5 2.94 -3.36 0.45
CA ARG A 5 2.82 -4.24 -0.73
C ARG A 5 1.39 -4.37 -1.24
N PHE A 6 1.27 -4.73 -2.51
CA PHE A 6 -0.01 -4.96 -3.18
C PHE A 6 -0.26 -6.45 -3.37
N TYR A 7 -1.49 -6.90 -3.15
CA TYR A 7 -1.87 -8.28 -3.44
C TYR A 7 -2.55 -8.35 -4.81
N ILE A 8 -1.86 -8.93 -5.79
CA ILE A 8 -2.28 -8.98 -7.20
C ILE A 8 -2.10 -10.41 -7.70
N ASP A 9 -3.13 -10.97 -8.33
CA ASP A 9 -3.13 -12.32 -8.92
C ASP A 9 -2.62 -13.43 -7.99
N GLY A 10 -2.99 -13.36 -6.70
CA GLY A 10 -2.63 -14.38 -5.71
C GLY A 10 -1.22 -14.25 -5.12
N ALA A 11 -0.49 -13.19 -5.46
CA ALA A 11 0.85 -12.93 -4.97
C ALA A 11 0.96 -11.54 -4.33
N TRP A 12 1.89 -11.40 -3.40
CA TRP A 12 2.31 -10.10 -2.93
C TRP A 12 3.36 -9.51 -3.86
N VAL A 13 3.12 -8.29 -4.33
CA VAL A 13 3.91 -7.57 -5.32
C VAL A 13 4.50 -6.31 -4.69
N GLU A 14 5.81 -6.11 -4.91
CA GLU A 14 6.51 -4.89 -4.52
C GLU A 14 5.98 -3.68 -5.32
N PRO A 15 5.76 -2.52 -4.67
CA PRO A 15 5.24 -1.35 -5.35
C PRO A 15 6.24 -0.79 -6.37
N MET A 16 5.72 -0.28 -7.50
CA MET A 16 6.53 0.45 -8.48
C MET A 16 6.80 1.90 -8.04
N GLY A 17 5.85 2.51 -7.32
CA GLY A 17 5.92 3.85 -6.78
C GLY A 17 6.41 3.89 -5.33
N ARG A 18 6.66 5.10 -4.81
CA ARG A 18 7.08 5.34 -3.42
C ARG A 18 6.16 6.30 -2.66
N ASP A 19 5.14 6.83 -3.32
CA ASP A 19 4.18 7.73 -2.69
C ASP A 19 3.37 6.96 -1.64
N THR A 20 3.09 7.61 -0.51
CA THR A 20 2.36 7.00 0.61
C THR A 20 1.25 7.94 1.09
N MET A 21 0.28 7.36 1.80
CA MET A 21 -0.81 8.09 2.46
C MET A 21 -0.95 7.61 3.90
N PRO A 22 -1.22 8.51 4.87
CA PRO A 22 -1.48 8.11 6.25
C PRO A 22 -2.78 7.31 6.38
N ILE A 23 -2.77 6.36 7.31
CA ILE A 23 -3.95 5.63 7.78
C ILE A 23 -4.32 6.25 9.12
N THR A 24 -5.50 6.87 9.18
CA THR A 24 -6.01 7.53 10.39
C THR A 24 -6.99 6.62 11.13
N ASP A 25 -6.83 6.50 12.45
CA ASP A 25 -7.86 5.98 13.34
C ASP A 25 -8.96 7.03 13.53
N PRO A 26 -10.21 6.79 13.04
CA PRO A 26 -11.27 7.78 13.15
C PRO A 26 -11.80 7.98 14.57
N ALA A 27 -11.50 7.08 15.52
CA ALA A 27 -11.93 7.22 16.91
C ALA A 27 -11.04 8.18 17.71
N GLU A 28 -9.75 8.25 17.36
CA GLU A 28 -8.73 9.01 18.10
C GLU A 28 -8.13 10.17 17.29
N ASP A 29 -8.47 10.30 16.00
CA ASP A 29 -7.87 11.24 15.05
C ASP A 29 -6.33 11.16 15.05
N SER A 30 -5.82 9.94 15.09
CA SER A 30 -4.39 9.63 15.19
C SER A 30 -3.91 8.79 14.00
N GLU A 31 -2.65 8.96 13.60
CA GLU A 31 -2.05 8.14 12.55
C GLU A 31 -1.61 6.78 13.13
N ILE A 32 -2.09 5.70 12.51
CA ILE A 32 -1.73 4.33 12.90
C ILE A 32 -0.73 3.68 11.95
N GLY A 33 -0.38 4.36 10.85
CA GLY A 33 0.64 3.96 9.90
C GLY A 33 0.43 4.60 8.52
N THR A 34 1.12 4.08 7.51
CA THR A 34 1.02 4.55 6.12
C THR A 34 0.73 3.38 5.18
N VAL A 35 0.05 3.68 4.06
CA VAL A 35 -0.15 2.76 2.93
C VAL A 35 0.58 3.29 1.70
N THR A 36 1.21 2.41 0.93
CA THR A 36 1.78 2.79 -0.38
C THR A 36 0.68 3.05 -1.40
N LEU A 37 0.83 4.08 -2.22
CA LEU A 37 -0.11 4.43 -3.28
C LEU A 37 0.17 3.61 -4.55
N GLY A 38 -0.91 3.11 -5.18
CA GLY A 38 -0.84 2.30 -6.38
C GLY A 38 -0.37 3.11 -7.58
N THR A 39 0.45 2.51 -8.43
CA THR A 39 0.88 3.09 -9.72
C THR A 39 0.18 2.37 -10.87
N ALA A 40 -0.19 3.11 -11.93
CA ALA A 40 -0.77 2.51 -13.12
C ALA A 40 0.19 1.49 -13.75
N GLY A 41 -0.33 0.33 -14.16
CA GLY A 41 0.45 -0.72 -14.81
C GLY A 41 1.13 -1.72 -13.87
N MET A 42 0.87 -1.66 -12.55
CA MET A 42 1.35 -2.68 -11.62
C MET A 42 0.80 -4.08 -11.97
N SER A 43 1.69 -5.07 -12.01
CA SER A 43 1.37 -6.48 -12.25
C SER A 43 2.38 -7.37 -11.54
N ILE A 44 2.12 -8.68 -11.48
CA ILE A 44 3.18 -9.64 -11.18
C ILE A 44 4.28 -9.52 -12.26
N ALA A 45 5.56 -9.55 -11.87
CA ALA A 45 6.65 -9.71 -12.82
C ALA A 45 6.54 -11.12 -13.41
N ARG A 46 6.36 -11.22 -14.73
CA ARG A 46 6.30 -12.51 -15.45
C ARG A 46 7.68 -13.12 -15.61
#